data_AF-A0A2I2ZY91-F1
#
_entry.id   AF-A0A2I2ZY91-F1
#
_cell.length_a   1.000
_cell.length_b   1.000
_cell.length_c   1.000
_cell.angle_alpha   90.00
_cell.angle_beta   90.00
_cell.angle_gamma   90.00
#
_symmetry.space_group_name_H-M   'P 1'
#
loop_
_entity.id
_entity.type
_entity.pdbx_description
1 polymer ?
#
loop_
_entity_poly.entity_id
_entity_poly.type
_entity_poly.pdbx_seq_one_letter_code
_entity_poly.pdbx_strand_id
1 'polypeptide(L)'
;MLDLAPFCSATCKNASVGDKVLYGLYGIVEHSGSMREGHYTAYVKVRTPSRKLSEHNAKKKNVPGLKAADSESAGQWVHVSDTYVQVVPESRALSAQAYLLFYERVL
;
A
#
# COMPACT_ATOMS: atom_id res chain seq x y z
N MET A 1 -8.07 3.81 -0.19
CA MET A 1 -8.18 3.64 -1.65
C MET A 1 -8.44 4.99 -2.28
N LEU A 2 -7.74 5.31 -3.36
CA LEU A 2 -7.89 6.53 -4.14
C LEU A 2 -8.42 6.17 -5.53
N ASP A 3 -9.48 6.82 -5.99
CA ASP A 3 -9.96 6.71 -7.37
C ASP A 3 -9.50 7.93 -8.16
N LEU A 4 -8.63 7.70 -9.14
CA LEU A 4 -8.12 8.76 -10.02
C LEU A 4 -9.00 9.00 -11.25
N ALA A 5 -10.02 8.17 -11.50
CA ALA A 5 -10.84 8.26 -12.71
C ALA A 5 -11.45 9.66 -12.93
N PRO A 6 -11.98 10.37 -11.90
CA PRO A 6 -12.53 11.72 -12.09
C PRO A 6 -11.52 12.78 -12.55
N PHE A 7 -10.22 12.50 -12.45
CA PHE A 7 -9.13 13.41 -12.83
C PHE A 7 -8.46 13.03 -14.15
N CYS A 8 -8.84 11.90 -14.76
CA CYS A 8 -8.32 11.47 -16.05
C CYS A 8 -9.07 12.17 -17.20
N SER A 9 -8.35 12.55 -18.26
CA SER A 9 -9.00 13.04 -19.48
C SER A 9 -9.76 11.91 -20.18
N ALA A 10 -10.91 12.23 -20.76
CA ALA A 10 -11.66 11.29 -21.60
C ALA A 10 -10.89 10.83 -22.85
N THR A 11 -9.84 11.56 -23.25
CA THR A 11 -8.93 11.16 -24.34
C THR A 11 -7.83 10.20 -23.91
N CYS A 12 -7.68 9.92 -22.61
CA CYS A 12 -6.76 8.91 -22.12
C CYS A 12 -7.29 7.52 -22.53
N LYS A 13 -6.72 6.98 -23.60
CA LYS A 13 -6.99 5.62 -24.08
C LYS A 13 -6.78 4.65 -22.92
N ASN A 14 -7.80 3.85 -22.60
CA ASN A 14 -7.86 2.73 -21.61
C ASN A 14 -8.79 2.91 -20.39
N ALA A 15 -9.58 3.99 -20.30
CA ALA A 15 -10.68 4.07 -19.35
C ALA A 15 -11.96 4.46 -20.09
N SER A 16 -12.96 3.59 -20.09
CA SER A 16 -14.31 3.90 -20.55
C SER A 16 -15.03 4.78 -19.53
N VAL A 17 -16.08 5.48 -19.96
CA VAL A 17 -16.89 6.33 -19.07
C VAL A 17 -17.53 5.44 -18.01
N GLY A 18 -17.06 5.55 -16.77
CA GLY A 18 -17.53 4.74 -15.63
C GLY A 18 -16.50 3.78 -15.05
N ASP A 19 -15.33 3.62 -15.67
CA ASP A 19 -14.24 2.80 -15.12
C ASP A 19 -13.57 3.49 -13.92
N LYS A 20 -13.26 2.69 -12.89
CA LYS A 20 -12.50 3.16 -11.73
C LYS A 20 -11.01 2.99 -11.99
N VAL A 21 -10.22 4.00 -11.63
CA VAL A 21 -8.76 3.97 -11.74
C VAL A 21 -8.22 3.94 -10.32
N LEU A 22 -8.16 2.74 -9.76
CA LEU A 22 -7.95 2.51 -8.34
C LEU A 22 -6.47 2.47 -7.95
N TYR A 23 -6.12 3.22 -6.92
CA TYR A 23 -4.79 3.30 -6.35
C TYR A 23 -4.80 3.02 -4.84
N GLY A 24 -3.92 2.11 -4.41
CA GLY A 24 -3.71 1.75 -3.01
C GLY A 24 -2.60 2.57 -2.39
N LEU A 25 -2.85 3.15 -1.22
CA LEU A 25 -1.81 3.82 -0.43
C LEU A 25 -0.89 2.77 0.18
N TYR A 26 0.42 2.91 -0.04
CA TYR A 26 1.41 1.98 0.52
C TYR A 26 2.57 2.69 1.23
N GLY A 27 2.71 4.01 1.09
CA GLY A 27 3.75 4.78 1.75
C GLY A 27 3.27 6.18 2.12
N ILE A 28 3.66 6.64 3.31
CA ILE A 28 3.40 7.98 3.83
C ILE A 28 4.70 8.51 4.40
N VAL A 29 5.07 9.74 4.05
CA VAL A 29 6.13 10.48 4.74
C VAL A 29 5.48 11.58 5.56
N GLU A 30 5.82 11.63 6.84
CA GLU A 30 5.38 12.67 7.78
C GLU A 30 6.57 13.58 8.09
N HIS A 31 6.31 14.89 8.13
CA HIS A 31 7.27 15.89 8.54
C HIS A 31 6.80 16.55 9.83
N SER A 32 7.62 16.50 10.87
CA SER A 32 7.39 17.23 12.11
C SER A 32 8.42 18.34 12.25
N GLY A 33 7.99 19.59 12.28
CA GLY A 33 8.89 20.74 12.43
C GLY A 33 8.40 21.96 11.68
N SER A 34 9.33 22.91 11.49
CA SER A 34 9.11 24.13 10.73
C SER A 34 9.52 23.95 9.26
N MET A 35 9.28 24.97 8.43
CA MET A 35 9.78 24.99 7.05
C MET A 35 11.32 25.06 6.94
N ARG A 36 12.04 25.34 8.04
CA ARG A 36 13.51 25.48 8.05
C ARG A 36 14.24 24.26 8.61
N GLU A 37 13.58 23.55 9.50
CA GLU A 37 14.13 22.41 10.25
C GLU A 37 12.98 21.53 10.71
N GLY A 38 13.21 20.23 10.67
CA GLY A 38 12.30 19.25 11.23
C GLY A 38 12.85 17.84 11.04
N HIS A 39 11.98 16.87 11.31
CA HIS A 39 12.29 15.46 11.21
C HIS A 39 11.32 14.77 10.27
N TYR A 40 11.86 13.88 9.44
CA TYR A 40 11.07 13.08 8.52
C TYR A 40 10.98 11.65 9.04
N THR A 41 9.76 11.14 9.10
CA THR A 41 9.51 9.72 9.38
C THR A 41 8.63 9.13 8.29
N ALA A 42 8.63 7.81 8.17
CA ALA A 42 7.87 7.11 7.14
C ALA A 42 6.96 6.03 7.73
N TYR A 43 5.79 5.86 7.13
CA TYR A 43 4.93 4.70 7.32
C TYR A 43 4.89 3.91 6.01
N VAL A 44 5.20 2.62 6.06
CA VAL A 44 5.24 1.75 4.86
C VAL A 44 4.36 0.53 5.08
N LYS A 45 3.50 0.24 4.10
CA LYS A 45 2.68 -0.96 4.07
C LYS A 45 3.51 -2.13 3.55
N VAL A 46 3.80 -3.09 4.41
CA VAL A 46 4.51 -4.32 4.07
C VAL A 46 3.60 -5.20 3.24
N ARG A 47 4.09 -5.59 2.06
CA ARG A 47 3.42 -6.60 1.25
C ARG A 47 3.69 -7.97 1.86
N THR A 48 2.63 -8.74 2.05
CA THR A 48 2.81 -10.18 2.25
C THR A 48 3.43 -10.71 0.96
N PRO A 49 4.59 -11.39 0.98
CA PRO A 49 5.14 -11.99 -0.22
C PRO A 49 4.08 -12.94 -0.78
N SER A 50 3.53 -12.59 -1.94
CA SER A 50 2.54 -13.41 -2.61
C SER A 50 3.19 -14.74 -2.96
N ARG A 51 2.67 -15.84 -2.43
CA ARG A 51 3.05 -17.21 -2.83
C ARG A 51 2.88 -17.47 -4.33
N LYS A 52 2.24 -16.55 -5.08
CA LYS A 52 1.95 -16.70 -6.50
C LYS A 52 3.10 -16.33 -7.45
N LEU A 53 4.29 -15.96 -6.93
CA LEU A 53 5.50 -15.79 -7.77
C LEU A 53 6.46 -16.99 -7.73
N SER A 54 6.18 -18.04 -6.93
CA SER A 54 7.01 -19.24 -6.84
C SER A 54 6.49 -20.47 -7.60
N GLU A 55 5.36 -20.37 -8.30
CA GLU A 55 4.72 -21.53 -8.95
C GLU A 55 5.27 -21.90 -10.35
N HIS A 56 6.25 -21.16 -10.90
CA HIS A 56 6.94 -21.58 -12.12
C HIS A 56 8.15 -22.50 -11.90
N ASN A 57 8.54 -22.81 -10.66
CA ASN A 57 9.74 -23.63 -10.39
C ASN A 57 9.61 -24.66 -9.25
N ALA A 58 8.41 -25.17 -8.93
CA ALA A 58 8.31 -26.31 -8.01
C ALA A 58 7.15 -27.25 -8.35
N LYS A 59 7.49 -28.41 -8.91
CA LYS A 59 6.61 -29.57 -9.02
C LYS A 59 5.99 -29.92 -7.66
N LYS A 60 4.66 -29.99 -7.62
CA LYS A 60 3.76 -30.80 -6.77
C LYS A 60 4.33 -31.38 -5.46
N LYS A 61 3.73 -31.00 -4.31
CA LYS A 61 3.17 -31.95 -3.33
C LYS A 61 1.95 -31.33 -2.63
N ASN A 62 0.84 -32.06 -2.66
CA ASN A 62 -0.46 -31.71 -2.07
C ASN A 62 -0.43 -31.87 -0.54
N VAL A 63 -1.00 -30.89 0.19
CA VAL A 63 -1.63 -31.13 1.50
C VAL A 63 -2.92 -30.28 1.56
N PRO A 64 -4.11 -30.89 1.73
CA PRO A 64 -5.36 -30.15 1.81
C PRO A 64 -5.70 -29.83 3.27
N GLY A 65 -5.97 -28.55 3.57
CA GLY A 65 -6.68 -28.20 4.81
C GLY A 65 -6.24 -26.90 5.47
N LEU A 66 -6.63 -25.75 4.91
CA LEU A 66 -7.03 -24.61 5.73
C LEU A 66 -7.96 -23.71 4.92
N LYS A 67 -9.26 -23.75 5.26
CA LYS A 67 -10.24 -22.75 4.80
C LYS A 67 -10.17 -21.53 5.71
N ALA A 68 -10.64 -20.39 5.16
CA ALA A 68 -10.93 -19.11 5.79
C ALA A 68 -9.72 -18.16 5.92
N ALA A 69 -9.76 -16.89 5.52
CA ALA A 69 -10.88 -16.03 5.16
C ALA A 69 -10.45 -15.06 4.04
N ASP A 70 -11.40 -14.68 3.21
CA ASP A 70 -11.29 -13.74 2.09
C ASP A 70 -11.22 -12.28 2.59
N SER A 71 -10.44 -12.04 3.65
CA SER A 71 -10.02 -10.70 4.04
C SER A 71 -8.72 -10.43 3.32
N GLU A 72 -8.83 -9.70 2.21
CA GLU A 72 -7.75 -8.92 1.59
C GLU A 72 -6.74 -8.54 2.68
N SER A 73 -5.60 -9.24 2.72
CA SER A 73 -4.75 -9.27 3.91
C SER A 73 -4.19 -7.87 4.11
N ALA A 74 -4.84 -7.08 4.97
CA ALA A 74 -4.50 -5.69 5.21
C ALA A 74 -3.01 -5.64 5.59
N GLY A 75 -2.18 -5.26 4.62
CA GLY A 75 -0.73 -5.31 4.75
C GLY A 75 -0.29 -4.65 6.05
N GLN A 76 0.62 -5.29 6.78
CA GLN A 76 1.11 -4.78 8.05
C GLN A 76 1.80 -3.44 7.80
N TRP A 77 1.53 -2.43 8.62
CA TRP A 77 2.20 -1.14 8.51
C TRP A 77 3.41 -1.08 9.44
N VAL A 78 4.47 -0.43 8.99
CA VAL A 78 5.69 -0.21 9.76
C VAL A 78 5.99 1.28 9.78
N HIS A 79 6.26 1.83 10.96
CA HIS A 79 6.78 3.17 11.17
C HIS A 79 8.30 3.12 11.24
N VAL A 80 8.96 4.01 10.50
CA VAL A 80 10.42 4.11 10.36
C VAL A 80 10.85 5.53 10.71
N SER A 81 11.70 5.65 11.72
CA SER A 81 12.35 6.89 12.14
C SER A 81 13.83 6.63 12.33
N ASP A 82 14.65 7.01 11.37
CA ASP A 82 16.08 6.73 11.31
C ASP A 82 16.40 5.23 11.49
N THR A 83 16.98 4.87 12.63
CA THR A 83 17.34 3.49 13.00
C THR A 83 16.22 2.75 13.72
N TYR A 84 15.13 3.44 14.07
CA TYR A 84 13.98 2.86 14.77
C TYR A 84 12.91 2.39 13.79
N VAL A 85 12.57 1.11 13.86
CA VAL A 85 11.58 0.46 12.99
C VAL A 85 10.57 -0.28 13.87
N GLN A 86 9.28 0.02 13.70
CA GLN A 86 8.22 -0.56 14.53
C GLN A 86 6.96 -0.90 13.72
N VAL A 87 6.42 -2.10 13.91
CA VAL A 87 5.08 -2.45 13.38
C VAL A 87 4.00 -1.63 14.08
N VAL A 88 3.11 -1.02 13.32
CA VAL A 88 2.03 -0.15 13.80
C VAL A 88 0.68 -0.54 13.18
N PRO A 89 -0.45 -0.26 13.85
CA PRO A 89 -1.75 -0.45 13.23
C PRO A 89 -1.96 0.52 12.06
N GLU A 90 -2.74 0.10 11.05
CA GLU A 90 -3.08 0.93 9.89
C GLU A 90 -3.69 2.28 10.30
N SER A 91 -4.53 2.29 11.34
CA SER A 91 -5.12 3.52 11.88
C SER A 91 -4.08 4.57 12.26
N ARG A 92 -2.91 4.16 12.77
CA ARG A 92 -1.81 5.08 13.11
C ARG A 92 -1.16 5.67 11.86
N ALA A 93 -0.94 4.86 10.84
CA ALA A 93 -0.42 5.35 9.55
C ALA A 93 -1.40 6.35 8.92
N LEU A 94 -2.70 6.03 8.91
CA LEU A 94 -3.74 6.87 8.31
C LEU A 94 -4.04 8.17 9.09
N SER A 95 -3.59 8.28 10.34
CA SER A 95 -3.72 9.49 11.16
C SER A 95 -2.47 10.39 11.11
N ALA A 96 -1.43 10.01 10.37
CA ALA A 96 -0.23 10.81 10.18
C ALA A 96 -0.52 12.12 9.44
N GLN A 97 0.21 13.18 9.78
CA GLN A 97 0.17 14.44 9.04
C GLN A 97 1.02 14.32 7.76
N ALA A 98 0.42 13.73 6.73
CA ALA A 98 1.12 13.38 5.49
C ALA A 98 1.72 14.60 4.78
N TYR A 99 3.02 14.51 4.50
CA TYR A 99 3.77 15.44 3.65
C TYR A 99 3.93 14.89 2.22
N LEU A 100 4.28 13.60 2.09
CA LEU A 100 4.28 12.89 0.80
C LEU A 100 3.46 11.61 0.90
N LEU A 101 2.78 11.25 -0.18
CA LEU A 101 1.96 10.05 -0.29
C LEU A 101 2.41 9.22 -1.49
N PHE A 102 2.61 7.93 -1.27
CA PHE A 102 3.00 6.97 -2.30
C PHE A 102 1.86 6.00 -2.54
N TYR A 103 1.35 6.05 -3.77
CA TYR A 103 0.23 5.24 -4.25
C TYR A 103 0.68 4.30 -5.36
N GLU A 104 0.14 3.09 -5.38
CA GLU A 104 0.35 2.12 -6.45
C GLU A 104 -0.98 1.76 -7.12
N ARG A 105 -0.94 1.45 -8.42
CA ARG A 105 -2.15 1.05 -9.16
C ARG A 105 -2.60 -0.35 -8.69
N VAL A 106 -3.87 -0.47 -8.32
CA VAL A 106 -4.51 -1.76 -8.08
C VAL A 106 -4.94 -2.31 -9.43
N LEU A 107 -4.49 -3.53 -9.76
CA LEU A 107 -4.84 -4.25 -10.99
C LEU A 107 -6.05 -5.14 -10.78
#